data_AF-R6V651-F1
#
_entry.id   AF-R6V651-F1
#
_cell.length_a   1.000
_cell.length_b   1.000
_cell.length_c   1.000
_cell.angle_alpha   90.00
_cell.angle_beta   90.00
_cell.angle_gamma   90.00
#
_symmetry.space_group_name_H-M   'P 1'
#
loop_
_entity.id
_entity.type
_entity.pdbx_description
1 polymer ?
#
loop_
_entity_poly.entity_id
_entity_poly.type
_entity_poly.pdbx_seq_one_letter_code
_entity_poly.pdbx_strand_id
1 'polypeptide(L)'
;MNDGLRKKPFLDYEHQILLLEKKGLIIQDKERAIEILTKTSYYGLINGYKAMFKDPNTNKYKEGTSFEDIYALYLFDEQLREVILKYILIFEKAIKSSLSYHFSALYGNFCCYFIEISVG
;
A
#
# COMPACT_ATOMS: atom_id res chain seq x y z
N MET A 1 30.31 -15.46 -10.14
CA MET A 1 29.06 -15.21 -9.41
C MET A 1 28.04 -14.65 -10.40
N ASN A 2 27.20 -15.49 -10.99
CA ASN A 2 26.08 -15.07 -11.83
C ASN A 2 24.81 -15.30 -11.01
N ASP A 3 24.37 -14.30 -10.25
CA ASP A 3 23.00 -14.33 -9.71
C ASP A 3 22.05 -14.02 -10.88
N GLY A 4 21.38 -15.08 -11.31
CA GLY A 4 20.66 -15.13 -12.57
C GLY A 4 19.36 -14.35 -12.51
N LEU A 5 19.11 -13.58 -13.57
CA LEU A 5 17.77 -13.19 -14.00
C LEU A 5 16.97 -14.44 -14.40
N ARG A 6 16.68 -15.34 -13.44
CA ARG A 6 15.64 -16.36 -13.60
C ARG A 6 14.31 -15.61 -13.63
N LYS A 7 13.81 -15.33 -14.84
CA LYS A 7 12.40 -14.99 -15.03
C LYS A 7 11.60 -16.10 -14.35
N LYS A 8 10.99 -15.79 -13.19
CA LYS A 8 10.07 -16.72 -12.55
C LYS A 8 8.96 -17.00 -13.58
N PRO A 9 8.66 -18.27 -13.88
CA PRO A 9 7.62 -18.59 -14.85
C PRO A 9 6.32 -17.93 -14.42
N PHE A 10 5.51 -17.52 -15.40
CA PHE A 10 4.14 -17.13 -15.13
C PHE A 10 3.43 -18.35 -14.55
N LEU A 11 2.90 -18.20 -13.33
CA LEU A 11 2.00 -19.18 -12.73
C LEU A 11 0.60 -18.57 -12.81
N ASP A 12 -0.36 -19.34 -13.31
CA ASP A 12 -1.77 -19.00 -13.14
C ASP A 12 -2.18 -19.04 -11.64
N TYR A 13 -3.40 -18.61 -11.35
CA TYR A 13 -3.88 -18.51 -9.98
C TYR A 13 -3.98 -19.87 -9.28
N GLU A 14 -4.38 -20.94 -9.98
CA GLU A 14 -4.48 -22.27 -9.39
C GLU A 14 -3.10 -22.81 -9.00
N HIS A 15 -2.10 -22.66 -9.88
CA HIS A 15 -0.73 -23.04 -9.59
C HIS A 15 -0.12 -22.21 -8.45
N GLN A 16 -0.51 -20.94 -8.31
CA GLN A 16 -0.12 -20.12 -7.16
C GLN A 16 -0.70 -20.67 -5.85
N ILE A 17 -1.97 -21.06 -5.82
CA ILE A 17 -2.62 -21.68 -4.66
C ILE A 17 -1.92 -22.99 -4.29
N LEU A 18 -1.67 -23.88 -5.25
CA LEU A 18 -0.96 -25.15 -5.02
C LEU A 18 0.45 -24.93 -4.45
N LEU A 19 1.16 -23.89 -4.91
CA LEU A 19 2.48 -23.54 -4.39
C LEU A 19 2.42 -23.07 -2.92
N LEU A 20 1.35 -22.38 -2.53
CA LEU A 20 1.15 -21.92 -1.16
C LEU A 20 0.82 -23.10 -0.23
N GLU A 21 -0.07 -24.00 -0.66
CA GLU A 21 -0.37 -25.24 0.07
C GLU A 21 0.89 -26.09 0.27
N LYS A 22 1.71 -26.26 -0.77
CA LYS A 22 2.98 -27.00 -0.69
C LYS A 22 3.97 -26.38 0.32
N LYS A 23 3.86 -25.09 0.60
CA LYS A 23 4.68 -24.37 1.58
C LYS A 23 4.12 -24.41 3.00
N GLY A 24 3.01 -25.12 3.21
CA GLY A 24 2.35 -25.28 4.50
C GLY A 24 1.33 -24.19 4.83
N LEU A 25 0.86 -23.43 3.83
CA LEU A 25 -0.23 -22.48 4.04
C LEU A 25 -1.57 -23.22 3.97
N ILE A 26 -2.42 -23.03 4.97
CA ILE A 26 -3.78 -23.58 4.97
C ILE A 26 -4.65 -22.68 4.10
N ILE A 27 -5.35 -23.27 3.12
CA ILE A 27 -6.29 -22.56 2.25
C ILE A 27 -7.62 -23.29 2.36
N GLN A 28 -8.59 -22.67 3.05
CA GLN A 28 -9.89 -23.29 3.30
C GLN A 28 -10.79 -23.21 2.06
N ASP A 29 -10.79 -22.05 1.41
CA ASP A 29 -11.59 -21.76 0.23
C ASP A 29 -10.69 -21.30 -0.93
N LYS A 30 -10.47 -22.20 -1.89
CA LYS A 30 -9.58 -21.94 -3.04
C LYS A 30 -10.18 -20.93 -4.00
N GLU A 31 -11.49 -20.95 -4.20
CA GLU A 31 -12.18 -20.03 -5.12
C GLU A 31 -12.06 -18.60 -4.59
N ARG A 32 -12.35 -18.41 -3.30
CA ARG A 32 -12.17 -17.13 -2.63
C ARG A 32 -10.72 -16.66 -2.64
N ALA A 33 -9.76 -17.55 -2.43
CA ALA A 33 -8.35 -17.20 -2.48
C ALA A 33 -7.92 -16.75 -3.89
N ILE A 34 -8.43 -17.37 -4.96
CA ILE A 34 -8.20 -16.96 -6.35
C ILE A 34 -8.82 -15.58 -6.63
N GLU A 35 -10.05 -15.33 -6.19
CA GLU A 35 -10.68 -14.01 -6.33
C GLU A 35 -9.86 -12.91 -5.66
N ILE A 36 -9.38 -13.18 -4.44
CA ILE A 36 -8.51 -12.26 -3.70
C ILE A 36 -7.21 -12.01 -4.47
N LEU A 37 -6.54 -13.07 -4.93
CA LEU A 37 -5.29 -12.95 -5.71
C LEU A 37 -5.48 -12.20 -7.03
N THR A 38 -6.68 -12.26 -7.62
CA THR A 38 -7.03 -11.50 -8.81
C THR A 38 -7.14 -10.00 -8.51
N LYS A 39 -7.71 -9.64 -7.36
CA LYS A 39 -7.88 -8.24 -6.92
C LYS A 39 -6.58 -7.60 -6.41
N THR A 40 -5.80 -8.32 -5.60
CA THR A 40 -4.65 -7.75 -4.87
C THR A 40 -3.29 -8.10 -5.48
N SER A 41 -3.25 -9.02 -6.44
CA SER A 41 -2.05 -9.70 -6.97
C SER A 41 -1.31 -10.56 -5.94
N TYR A 42 -0.68 -11.66 -6.39
CA TYR A 42 0.17 -12.49 -5.55
C TYR A 42 1.34 -11.72 -4.93
N TYR A 43 1.92 -10.78 -5.67
CA TYR A 43 3.09 -10.05 -5.21
C TYR A 43 2.73 -9.06 -4.09
N GLY A 44 1.61 -8.32 -4.25
CA GLY A 44 1.13 -7.38 -3.24
C GLY A 44 0.76 -8.09 -1.93
N LEU A 45 0.02 -9.19 -2.03
CA LEU A 45 -0.48 -9.91 -0.85
C LEU A 45 0.57 -10.86 -0.25
N ILE A 46 1.05 -11.84 -1.01
CA ILE A 46 1.92 -12.88 -0.44
C ILE A 46 3.32 -12.33 -0.20
N ASN A 47 3.95 -11.66 -1.18
CA ASN A 47 5.33 -11.23 -0.97
C ASN A 47 5.46 -10.08 0.04
N GLY A 48 4.44 -9.23 0.16
CA GLY A 48 4.40 -8.15 1.15
C GLY A 48 4.31 -8.65 2.59
N TYR A 49 3.49 -9.68 2.84
CA TYR A 49 3.07 -10.02 4.21
C TYR A 49 3.59 -11.39 4.70
N LYS A 50 4.09 -12.27 3.80
CA LYS A 50 4.60 -13.61 4.17
C LYS A 50 5.67 -13.63 5.26
N ALA A 51 6.45 -12.55 5.41
CA ALA A 51 7.60 -12.54 6.32
C ALA A 51 7.17 -12.73 7.79
N MET A 52 6.01 -12.20 8.18
CA MET A 52 5.51 -12.32 9.56
C MET A 52 5.02 -13.74 9.89
N PHE A 53 4.60 -14.48 8.86
CA PHE A 53 4.02 -15.81 8.97
C PHE A 53 4.99 -16.94 8.60
N LYS A 54 6.21 -16.60 8.20
CA LYS A 54 7.24 -17.60 7.90
C LYS A 54 8.10 -17.88 9.12
N ASP A 55 8.49 -19.15 9.25
CA ASP A 55 9.55 -19.54 10.16
C ASP A 55 10.91 -19.22 9.51
N PRO A 56 11.76 -18.42 10.18
CA PRO A 56 13.09 -18.05 9.68
C PRO A 56 13.98 -19.24 9.36
N ASN A 57 13.82 -20.35 10.09
CA ASN A 57 14.72 -21.50 10.01
C ASN A 57 14.31 -22.49 8.90
N THR A 58 13.01 -22.69 8.71
CA THR A 58 12.47 -23.72 7.80
C THR A 58 12.01 -23.16 6.46
N ASN A 59 11.93 -21.82 6.33
CA ASN A 59 11.44 -21.12 5.14
C ASN A 59 10.00 -21.49 4.73
N LYS A 60 9.29 -22.24 5.59
CA LYS A 60 7.87 -22.61 5.47
C LYS A 60 7.00 -21.63 6.25
N TYR A 61 5.70 -21.67 6.01
CA TYR A 61 4.75 -20.98 6.87
C TYR A 61 4.71 -21.66 8.25
N LYS A 62 4.49 -20.87 9.30
CA LYS A 62 4.30 -21.37 10.67
C LYS A 62 3.08 -22.29 10.69
N GLU A 63 3.13 -23.34 11.51
CA GLU A 63 2.01 -24.27 11.62
C GLU A 63 0.71 -23.54 12.01
N GLY A 64 -0.40 -23.93 11.38
CA GLY A 64 -1.71 -23.32 11.60
C GLY A 64 -1.96 -22.01 10.84
N THR A 65 -0.98 -21.47 10.11
CA THR A 65 -1.17 -20.25 9.31
C THR A 65 -2.14 -20.51 8.16
N SER A 66 -3.21 -19.72 8.10
CA SER A 66 -4.16 -19.71 6.98
C SER A 66 -3.90 -18.56 6.00
N PHE A 67 -4.40 -18.70 4.78
CA PHE A 67 -4.38 -17.63 3.79
C PHE A 67 -5.18 -16.41 4.27
N GLU A 68 -6.27 -16.67 4.98
CA GLU A 68 -7.15 -15.68 5.58
C GLU A 68 -6.41 -14.83 6.62
N ASP A 69 -5.47 -15.40 7.38
CA ASP A 69 -4.65 -14.63 8.32
C ASP A 69 -3.76 -13.60 7.61
N ILE A 70 -3.15 -14.01 6.49
CA ILE A 70 -2.32 -13.13 5.66
C ILE A 70 -3.20 -12.03 5.05
N TYR A 71 -4.39 -12.40 4.57
CA TYR A 71 -5.33 -11.47 3.97
C TYR A 71 -5.93 -10.49 4.99
N ALA A 72 -6.19 -10.92 6.22
CA ALA A 72 -6.67 -10.04 7.29
C ALA A 72 -5.64 -8.96 7.63
N LEU A 73 -4.34 -9.32 7.67
CA LEU A 73 -3.27 -8.35 7.86
C LEU A 73 -3.16 -7.35 6.70
N TYR A 74 -3.33 -7.84 5.46
CA TYR A 74 -3.38 -6.97 4.28
C TYR A 74 -4.52 -5.96 4.36
N LEU A 75 -5.74 -6.43 4.66
CA LEU A 75 -6.93 -5.57 4.81
C LEU A 75 -6.75 -4.53 5.91
N PHE A 76 -6.12 -4.93 7.03
CA PHE A 76 -5.82 -4.00 8.11
C PHE A 76 -4.88 -2.87 7.65
N ASP A 77 -3.80 -3.19 6.94
CA ASP A 77 -2.87 -2.18 6.40
C ASP A 77 -3.53 -1.29 5.34
N GLU A 78 -4.38 -1.85 4.49
CA GLU A 78 -5.16 -1.09 3.52
C GLU A 78 -6.05 -0.06 4.23
N GLN A 79 -6.85 -0.49 5.20
CA GLN A 79 -7.74 0.41 5.95
C GLN A 79 -6.95 1.50 6.68
N LEU A 80 -5.81 1.14 7.28
CA LEU A 80 -4.94 2.11 7.93
C LEU A 80 -4.42 3.15 6.93
N ARG A 81 -3.99 2.71 5.75
CA ARG A 81 -3.49 3.58 4.68
C ARG A 81 -4.58 4.54 4.19
N GLU A 82 -5.81 4.07 4.02
CA GLU A 82 -6.94 4.93 3.63
C GLU A 82 -7.18 6.04 4.65
N VAL A 83 -7.20 5.69 5.93
CA VAL A 83 -7.40 6.66 7.02
C VAL A 83 -6.26 7.67 7.07
N ILE A 84 -5.01 7.21 7.01
CA ILE A 84 -3.84 8.09 7.02
C ILE A 84 -3.86 9.05 5.83
N LEU A 85 -4.11 8.55 4.62
CA LEU A 85 -4.14 9.37 3.42
C LEU A 85 -5.23 10.44 3.51
N LYS A 86 -6.43 10.08 4.00
CA LYS A 86 -7.52 11.03 4.22
C LYS A 86 -7.09 12.17 5.13
N TYR A 87 -6.44 11.88 6.25
CA TYR A 87 -6.00 12.92 7.19
C TYR A 87 -4.83 13.76 6.66
N ILE A 88 -3.92 13.17 5.89
CA ILE A 88 -2.85 13.91 5.18
C ILE A 88 -3.46 14.93 4.22
N LEU A 89 -4.49 14.55 3.45
CA LEU A 89 -5.16 15.47 2.50
C LEU A 89 -5.88 16.62 3.21
N ILE A 90 -6.53 16.35 4.35
CA ILE A 90 -7.17 17.39 5.18
C ILE A 90 -6.12 18.36 5.71
N PHE A 91 -5.02 17.84 6.23
CA PHE A 91 -3.92 18.63 6.77
C PHE A 91 -3.25 19.49 5.69
N GLU A 92 -2.97 18.92 4.52
CA GLU A 92 -2.40 19.63 3.38
C GLU A 92 -3.28 20.80 2.94
N LYS A 93 -4.60 20.59 2.87
CA LYS A 93 -5.57 21.65 2.55
C LYS A 93 -5.53 22.77 3.59
N ALA A 94 -5.49 22.44 4.87
CA ALA A 94 -5.43 23.43 5.95
C ALA A 94 -4.16 24.28 5.88
N ILE A 95 -3.00 23.65 5.64
CA ILE A 95 -1.73 24.36 5.45
C ILE A 95 -1.79 25.28 4.24
N LYS A 96 -2.25 24.79 3.08
CA LYS A 96 -2.34 25.60 1.85
C LYS A 96 -3.23 26.82 2.05
N SER A 97 -4.38 26.66 2.69
CA SER A 97 -5.28 27.77 3.01
C SER A 97 -4.65 28.77 3.96
N SER A 98 -4.01 28.31 5.04
CA SER A 98 -3.32 29.18 6.00
C SER A 98 -2.17 29.95 5.35
N LEU A 99 -1.31 29.25 4.60
CA LEU A 99 -0.20 29.85 3.88
C LEU A 99 -0.70 30.89 2.87
N SER A 100 -1.72 30.58 2.09
CA SER A 100 -2.31 31.53 1.13
C SER A 100 -2.84 32.78 1.83
N TYR A 101 -3.54 32.63 2.95
CA TYR A 101 -4.09 33.75 3.70
C TYR A 101 -2.98 34.66 4.25
N HIS A 102 -2.00 34.10 4.96
CA HIS A 102 -0.92 34.88 5.56
C HIS A 102 0.02 35.49 4.51
N PHE A 103 0.28 34.77 3.42
CA PHE A 103 1.06 35.29 2.30
C PHE A 103 0.34 36.46 1.62
N SER A 104 -0.96 36.35 1.34
CA SER A 104 -1.76 37.46 0.81
C SER A 104 -1.88 38.62 1.80
N ALA A 105 -1.95 38.38 3.10
CA ALA A 105 -1.99 39.45 4.10
C ALA A 105 -0.67 40.25 4.15
N LEU A 106 0.48 39.57 4.02
CA LEU A 106 1.80 40.20 4.07
C LEU A 106 2.19 40.88 2.75
N TYR A 107 1.87 40.27 1.61
CA TYR A 107 2.31 40.74 0.29
C TYR A 107 1.18 41.27 -0.61
N GLY A 108 -0.09 41.08 -0.25
CA GLY A 108 -1.22 41.62 -1.00
C GLY A 108 -1.24 43.15 -1.02
N ASN A 109 -0.73 43.78 0.06
CA ASN A 109 -0.55 45.23 0.12
C ASN A 109 0.62 45.74 -0.74
N PHE A 110 1.62 44.91 -1.05
CA PHE A 110 2.71 45.29 -1.96
C PHE A 110 2.24 45.45 -3.41
N CYS A 111 1.20 44.72 -3.82
CA CYS A 111 0.64 44.81 -5.16
C CYS A 111 -0.33 46.01 -5.31
N CYS A 112 -1.04 46.40 -4.24
CA CYS A 112 -1.88 47.62 -4.27
C CYS A 112 -1.04 48.91 -4.26
N TYR A 113 0.10 48.94 -3.59
CA TYR A 113 0.91 50.17 -3.51
C TYR A 113 1.52 50.60 -4.85
N PHE A 114 1.75 49.66 -5.77
CA PHE A 114 2.28 49.97 -7.10
C PHE A 114 1.23 50.54 -8.07
N ILE A 115 -0.07 50.37 -7.76
CA ILE A 115 -1.16 50.93 -8.57
C ILE A 115 -1.43 52.39 -8.17
N GLU A 116 -1.22 52.77 -6.91
CA GLU A 116 -1.41 54.17 -6.49
C GLU A 116 -0.27 55.11 -6.95
N ILE A 117 0.98 54.65 -7.02
CA ILE A 117 2.12 55.51 -7.43
C ILE A 117 2.16 55.76 -8.95
N SER A 118 1.46 54.98 -9.78
CA SER A 118 1.37 55.19 -11.23
C SER A 118 0.16 56.01 -11.70
N VAL A 119 -0.70 56.47 -10.78
CA VAL A 119 -1.86 57.34 -11.10
C VAL A 119 -1.78 58.68 -10.35
N GLY A 120 -0.58 59.10 -9.94
CA GLY A 120 -0.28 60.42 -9.38
C GLY A 120 0.55 61.27 -10.34
#